data_AF-F0X144-F1
#
_entry.id   AF-F0X144-F1
#
_cell.length_a   1.000
_cell.length_b   1.000
_cell.length_c   1.000
_cell.angle_alpha   90.00
_cell.angle_beta   90.00
_cell.angle_gamma   90.00
#
_symmetry.space_group_name_H-M   'P 1'
#
loop_
_entity.id
_entity.type
_entity.pdbx_description
1 polymer ?
#
loop_
_entity_poly.entity_id
_entity_poly.type
_entity_poly.pdbx_seq_one_letter_code
_entity_poly.pdbx_strand_id
1 'polypeptide(L)'
;MISAEKSDGKENKKPRFTDHERGKIELLREAGLSLRAIKTITSRSLDTIHRVVCPASPSQPKRREPTPLLSKRQVRLIVRTTAQGNLSAAQLKADLSLPVSVRCVQRIVAKVDWLVYFTMENTLPLTALDMDA
;
A
#
# COMPACT_ATOMS: atom_id res chain seq x y z
N MET A 1 -21.99 -12.23 -34.60
CA MET A 1 -20.76 -12.16 -33.77
C MET A 1 -21.12 -11.37 -32.52
N ILE A 2 -21.33 -12.04 -31.39
CA ILE A 2 -21.69 -11.40 -30.12
C ILE A 2 -20.44 -11.45 -29.24
N SER A 3 -19.83 -10.30 -29.03
CA SER A 3 -18.65 -10.14 -28.18
C SER A 3 -19.05 -10.39 -26.73
N ALA A 4 -18.42 -11.40 -26.11
CA ALA A 4 -18.55 -11.65 -24.69
C ALA A 4 -17.72 -10.60 -23.93
N GLU A 5 -18.39 -9.65 -23.28
CA GLU A 5 -17.77 -8.78 -22.29
C GLU A 5 -17.31 -9.65 -21.11
N LYS A 6 -16.00 -9.66 -20.87
CA LYS A 6 -15.42 -10.26 -19.67
C LYS A 6 -15.75 -9.34 -18.50
N SER A 7 -16.71 -9.74 -17.66
CA SER A 7 -16.93 -9.09 -16.37
C SER A 7 -15.73 -9.37 -15.45
N ASP A 8 -15.06 -8.29 -15.03
CA ASP A 8 -13.98 -8.34 -14.06
C ASP A 8 -14.52 -8.86 -12.72
N GLY A 9 -14.20 -10.10 -12.37
CA GLY A 9 -14.73 -10.85 -11.22
C GLY A 9 -14.37 -10.34 -9.81
N LYS A 10 -14.54 -9.04 -9.53
CA LYS A 10 -14.28 -8.41 -8.23
C LYS A 10 -15.55 -8.22 -7.37
N GLU A 11 -16.72 -8.54 -7.89
CA GLU A 11 -18.01 -8.09 -7.32
C GLU A 11 -18.56 -9.02 -6.22
N ASN A 12 -18.01 -10.22 -6.07
CA ASN A 12 -18.62 -11.28 -5.26
C ASN A 12 -18.00 -11.50 -3.87
N LYS A 13 -17.10 -10.61 -3.42
CA LYS A 13 -16.44 -10.77 -2.12
C LYS A 13 -17.21 -10.05 -1.03
N LYS A 14 -17.85 -10.83 -0.15
CA LYS A 14 -18.51 -10.28 1.04
C LYS A 14 -17.51 -9.47 1.89
N PRO A 15 -17.96 -8.37 2.53
CA PRO A 15 -17.11 -7.54 3.37
C PRO A 15 -16.53 -8.34 4.53
N ARG A 16 -15.39 -7.86 5.05
CA ARG A 16 -14.76 -8.40 6.27
C ARG A 16 -15.77 -8.39 7.42
N PHE A 17 -15.61 -9.33 8.35
CA PHE A 17 -16.43 -9.36 9.55
C PHE A 17 -16.34 -8.05 10.32
N THR A 18 -17.49 -7.55 10.73
CA THR A 18 -17.58 -6.52 11.78
C THR A 18 -17.52 -7.20 13.14
N ASP A 19 -17.11 -6.48 14.18
CA ASP A 19 -17.02 -7.03 15.53
C ASP A 19 -18.41 -7.44 16.07
N HIS A 20 -19.46 -6.71 15.67
CA HIS A 20 -20.84 -7.06 16.00
C HIS A 20 -21.27 -8.40 15.39
N GLU A 21 -20.89 -8.68 14.14
CA GLU A 21 -21.17 -9.97 13.51
C GLU A 21 -20.44 -11.13 14.20
N ARG A 22 -19.21 -10.89 14.70
CA ARG A 22 -18.45 -11.90 15.46
C ARG A 22 -19.13 -12.23 16.78
N GLY A 23 -19.50 -11.22 17.55
CA GLY A 23 -20.22 -11.40 18.82
C GLY A 23 -21.55 -12.13 18.61
N LYS A 24 -22.28 -11.83 17.53
CA LYS A 24 -23.52 -12.56 17.18
C LYS A 24 -23.25 -14.05 16.92
N ILE A 25 -22.16 -14.40 16.24
CA ILE A 25 -21.80 -15.81 15.97
C ILE A 25 -21.41 -16.53 17.26
N GLU A 26 -20.66 -15.87 18.14
CA GLU A 26 -20.26 -16.40 19.46
C GLU A 26 -21.49 -16.67 20.32
N LEU A 27 -22.40 -15.70 20.45
CA LEU A 27 -23.65 -15.85 21.19
C LEU A 27 -24.52 -16.99 20.65
N LEU A 28 -24.67 -17.11 19.33
CA LEU A 28 -25.44 -18.21 18.72
C LEU A 28 -24.79 -19.58 18.97
N ARG A 29 -23.46 -19.63 19.05
CA ARG A 29 -22.71 -20.84 19.36
C ARG A 29 -22.86 -21.21 20.84
N GLU A 30 -22.82 -20.24 21.75
CA GLU A 30 -23.08 -20.43 23.18
C GLU A 30 -24.51 -20.91 23.43
N ALA A 31 -25.47 -20.42 22.66
CA ALA A 31 -26.85 -20.92 22.65
C ALA A 31 -27.01 -22.36 22.11
N GLY A 32 -25.92 -23.03 21.73
CA GLY A 32 -25.92 -24.43 21.30
C GLY A 32 -26.34 -24.65 19.84
N LEU A 33 -26.45 -23.60 19.02
CA LEU A 33 -26.84 -23.75 17.62
C LEU A 33 -25.72 -24.39 16.78
N SER A 34 -26.11 -25.25 15.85
CA SER A 34 -25.17 -25.86 14.90
C SER A 34 -24.61 -24.81 13.93
N LEU A 35 -23.38 -25.02 13.44
CA LEU A 35 -22.74 -24.12 12.46
C LEU A 35 -23.59 -23.96 11.18
N ARG A 36 -24.37 -24.98 10.80
CA ARG A 36 -25.29 -24.93 9.66
C ARG A 36 -26.46 -23.98 9.92
N ALA A 37 -27.03 -24.00 11.12
CA ALA A 37 -28.06 -23.05 11.54
C ALA A 37 -27.51 -21.62 11.66
N ILE A 38 -26.28 -21.46 12.18
CA ILE A 38 -25.63 -20.14 12.22
C ILE A 38 -25.42 -19.58 10.81
N LYS A 39 -25.06 -20.42 9.83
CA LYS A 39 -24.96 -20.02 8.42
C LYS A 39 -26.27 -19.51 7.86
N THR A 40 -27.40 -20.17 8.12
CA THR A 40 -28.70 -19.70 7.61
C THR A 40 -29.09 -18.37 8.25
N ILE A 41 -28.81 -18.18 9.55
CA ILE A 41 -29.12 -16.94 10.28
C ILE A 41 -28.22 -15.77 9.87
N THR A 42 -26.92 -16.00 9.73
CA THR A 42 -25.93 -14.94 9.45
C THR A 42 -25.67 -14.74 7.96
N SER A 43 -26.19 -15.63 7.10
CA SER A 43 -25.91 -15.66 5.67
C SER A 43 -24.41 -15.67 5.32
N ARG A 44 -23.56 -16.17 6.23
CA ARG A 44 -22.10 -16.28 6.03
C ARG A 44 -21.72 -17.71 5.65
N SER A 45 -20.56 -17.86 4.99
CA SER A 45 -20.07 -19.18 4.61
C SER A 45 -19.66 -19.99 5.86
N LEU A 46 -19.74 -21.31 5.78
CA LEU A 46 -19.36 -22.19 6.89
C LEU A 46 -17.88 -22.03 7.27
N ASP A 47 -16.98 -21.90 6.29
CA ASP A 47 -15.55 -21.65 6.53
C ASP A 47 -15.33 -20.36 7.32
N THR A 48 -16.09 -19.32 6.97
CA THR A 48 -16.01 -18.02 7.61
C THR A 48 -16.47 -18.08 9.06
N ILE A 49 -17.57 -18.79 9.34
CA ILE A 49 -18.05 -19.03 10.71
C ILE A 49 -17.05 -19.89 11.50
N HIS A 50 -16.49 -20.93 10.87
CA HIS A 50 -15.50 -21.80 11.50
C HIS A 50 -14.26 -21.04 11.96
N ARG A 51 -13.79 -20.05 11.19
CA ARG A 51 -12.66 -19.18 11.60
C ARG A 51 -12.95 -18.33 12.84
N VAL A 52 -14.21 -17.98 13.09
CA VAL A 52 -14.60 -17.21 14.29
C VAL A 52 -14.67 -18.14 15.49
N VAL A 53 -15.32 -19.29 15.33
CA VAL A 53 -15.55 -20.22 16.45
C VAL A 53 -14.30 -21.03 16.81
N CYS A 54 -13.50 -21.39 15.81
CA CYS A 54 -12.26 -22.13 15.96
C CYS A 54 -11.12 -21.29 15.34
N PRO A 55 -10.67 -20.22 16.01
CA PRO A 55 -9.60 -19.40 15.49
C PRO A 55 -8.32 -20.23 15.32
N ALA A 56 -7.63 -20.04 14.19
CA ALA A 56 -6.31 -20.62 14.01
C ALA A 56 -5.36 -20.13 15.11
N SER A 57 -4.41 -20.96 15.50
CA SER A 57 -3.42 -20.59 16.52
C SER A 57 -2.72 -19.27 16.16
N PRO A 58 -2.41 -18.41 17.15
CA PRO A 58 -1.80 -17.10 16.92
C PRO A 58 -0.39 -17.17 16.27
N SER A 59 0.14 -18.38 16.12
CA SER A 59 1.47 -18.65 15.55
C SER A 59 1.57 -18.40 14.04
N GLN A 60 0.49 -18.04 13.34
CA GLN A 60 0.60 -17.69 11.93
C GLN A 60 1.33 -16.34 11.80
N PRO A 61 2.58 -16.32 11.25
CA PRO A 61 3.29 -15.07 11.08
C PRO A 61 2.47 -14.14 10.18
N LYS A 62 2.35 -12.86 10.57
CA LYS A 62 1.78 -11.82 9.71
C LYS A 62 2.40 -11.95 8.32
N ARG A 63 1.60 -11.75 7.28
CA ARG A 63 2.09 -11.76 5.88
C ARG A 63 3.34 -10.88 5.81
N ARG A 64 4.44 -11.46 5.33
CA ARG A 64 5.70 -10.73 5.15
C ARG A 64 5.41 -9.52 4.27
N GLU A 65 5.82 -8.36 4.74
CA GLU A 65 5.74 -7.14 3.93
C GLU A 65 6.54 -7.33 2.64
N PRO A 66 6.14 -6.66 1.54
CA PRO A 66 6.93 -6.66 0.32
C PRO A 66 8.37 -6.25 0.60
N THR A 67 9.33 -6.98 0.07
CA THR A 67 10.75 -6.63 0.20
C THR A 67 10.98 -5.26 -0.46
N PRO A 68 11.63 -4.31 0.23
CA PRO A 68 11.90 -3.00 -0.35
C PRO A 68 12.79 -3.13 -1.59
N LEU A 69 12.47 -2.34 -2.62
CA LEU A 69 13.21 -2.35 -3.89
C LEU A 69 14.68 -1.92 -3.73
N LEU A 70 14.97 -1.06 -2.76
CA LEU A 70 16.31 -0.59 -2.44
C LEU A 70 16.84 -1.24 -1.17
N SER A 71 18.10 -1.64 -1.22
CA SER A 71 18.81 -2.11 -0.03
C SER A 71 18.99 -0.98 0.98
N LYS A 72 19.11 -1.33 2.26
CA LYS A 72 19.43 -0.35 3.33
C LYS A 72 20.72 0.42 3.03
N ARG A 73 21.67 -0.20 2.32
CA ARG A 73 22.94 0.44 1.92
C ARG A 73 22.71 1.54 0.88
N GLN A 74 21.92 1.27 -0.16
CA GLN A 74 21.59 2.26 -1.18
C GLN A 74 20.83 3.44 -0.58
N VAL A 75 19.86 3.20 0.31
CA VAL A 75 19.14 4.28 1.01
C VAL A 75 20.11 5.17 1.79
N ARG A 76 21.04 4.59 2.55
CA ARG A 76 22.06 5.38 3.27
C ARG A 76 23.00 6.13 2.34
N LEU A 77 23.35 5.55 1.20
CA LEU A 77 24.21 6.19 0.22
C LEU A 77 23.53 7.44 -0.36
N ILE A 78 22.27 7.30 -0.79
CA ILE A 78 21.44 8.43 -1.25
C ILE A 78 21.45 9.54 -0.21
N VAL A 79 21.08 9.25 1.03
CA VAL A 79 20.98 10.27 2.10
C VAL A 79 22.33 10.96 2.35
N ARG A 80 23.44 10.22 2.34
CA ARG A 80 24.79 10.79 2.52
C ARG A 80 25.21 11.68 1.35
N THR A 81 24.98 11.25 0.12
CA THR A 81 25.33 12.06 -1.07
C THR A 81 24.46 13.30 -1.17
N THR A 82 23.17 13.21 -0.81
CA THR A 82 22.28 14.37 -0.75
C THR A 82 22.73 15.35 0.34
N ALA A 83 23.23 14.86 1.48
CA ALA A 83 23.74 15.73 2.53
C ALA A 83 25.07 16.45 2.16
N GLN A 84 25.84 15.89 1.24
CA GLN A 84 27.14 16.43 0.83
C GLN A 84 27.06 17.55 -0.20
N GLY A 85 25.95 17.69 -0.94
CA GLY A 85 25.87 18.70 -1.99
C GLY A 85 24.48 18.92 -2.58
N ASN A 86 24.38 19.95 -3.42
CA ASN A 86 23.16 20.41 -4.08
C ASN A 86 22.87 19.60 -5.36
N LEU A 87 22.82 18.28 -5.26
CA LEU A 87 22.47 17.42 -6.40
C LEU A 87 20.95 17.29 -6.52
N SER A 88 20.43 17.47 -7.73
CA SER A 88 19.04 17.17 -8.03
C SER A 88 18.79 15.65 -7.90
N ALA A 89 17.55 15.26 -7.62
CA ALA A 89 17.19 13.84 -7.54
C ALA A 89 17.45 13.06 -8.84
N ALA A 90 17.44 13.74 -9.99
CA ALA A 90 17.77 13.15 -11.28
C ALA A 90 19.28 12.87 -11.41
N GLN A 91 20.12 13.82 -10.99
CA GLN A 91 21.58 13.65 -10.94
C GLN A 91 21.96 12.54 -9.95
N LEU A 92 21.37 12.53 -8.75
CA LEU A 92 21.60 11.47 -7.76
C LEU A 92 21.30 10.07 -8.30
N LYS A 93 20.24 9.93 -9.11
CA LYS A 93 19.93 8.65 -9.75
C LYS A 93 21.02 8.24 -10.75
N ALA A 94 21.49 9.19 -11.57
CA ALA A 94 22.50 8.95 -12.59
C ALA A 94 23.86 8.60 -11.95
N ASP A 95 24.31 9.41 -10.99
CA ASP A 95 25.60 9.24 -10.31
C ASP A 95 25.69 7.91 -9.54
N LEU A 96 24.59 7.53 -8.88
CA LEU A 96 24.51 6.29 -8.10
C LEU A 96 24.04 5.08 -8.92
N SER A 97 23.83 5.23 -10.23
CA SER A 97 23.32 4.21 -11.17
C SER A 97 22.15 3.37 -10.61
N LEU A 98 21.17 4.04 -9.97
CA LEU A 98 20.10 3.36 -9.26
C LEU A 98 19.01 2.82 -10.21
N PRO A 99 18.54 1.57 -10.03
CA PRO A 99 17.48 0.97 -10.83
C PRO A 99 16.08 1.43 -10.39
N VAL A 100 15.92 2.71 -10.03
CA VAL A 100 14.65 3.26 -9.52
C VAL A 100 14.23 4.51 -10.28
N SER A 101 12.97 4.90 -10.13
CA SER A 101 12.49 6.18 -10.64
C SER A 101 13.02 7.34 -9.79
N VAL A 102 13.13 8.52 -10.40
CA VAL A 102 13.50 9.77 -9.70
C VAL A 102 12.52 10.04 -8.54
N ARG A 103 11.23 9.75 -8.74
CA ARG A 103 10.20 9.84 -7.71
C ARG A 103 10.52 9.01 -6.46
N CYS A 104 11.15 7.84 -6.62
CA CYS A 104 11.55 6.99 -5.49
C CYS A 104 12.64 7.68 -4.65
N VAL A 105 13.65 8.26 -5.30
CA VAL A 105 14.72 9.03 -4.63
C VAL A 105 14.13 10.21 -3.86
N GLN A 106 13.24 10.99 -4.49
CA GLN A 106 12.55 12.10 -3.83
C GLN A 106 11.76 11.65 -2.59
N ARG A 107 11.04 10.52 -2.67
CA ARG A 107 10.30 9.98 -1.53
C ARG A 107 11.21 9.51 -0.39
N ILE A 108 12.42 9.08 -0.70
CA ILE A 108 13.41 8.71 0.32
C ILE A 108 13.91 9.96 1.02
N VAL A 109 14.30 10.98 0.25
CA VAL A 109 14.78 12.25 0.79
C VAL A 109 13.69 12.93 1.63
N ALA A 110 12.44 12.95 1.14
CA ALA A 110 11.30 13.53 1.85
C ALA A 110 10.91 12.82 3.16
N LYS A 111 11.42 11.61 3.42
CA LYS A 111 11.23 10.92 4.70
C LYS A 111 12.28 11.31 5.75
N VAL A 112 13.31 12.05 5.36
CA VAL A 112 14.40 12.45 6.23
C VAL A 112 14.10 13.85 6.76
N ASP A 113 13.89 13.95 8.08
CA ASP A 113 13.39 15.17 8.72
C ASP A 113 14.28 16.41 8.53
N TRP A 114 15.58 16.19 8.33
CA TRP A 114 16.59 17.25 8.19
C TRP A 114 16.99 17.54 6.74
N LEU A 115 16.39 16.86 5.75
CA LEU A 115 16.59 17.15 4.32
C LEU A 115 15.32 17.78 3.74
N VAL A 116 15.45 19.00 3.22
CA VAL A 116 14.36 19.70 2.52
C VAL A 116 14.66 19.71 1.03
N TYR A 117 13.72 19.23 0.23
CA TYR A 117 13.80 19.37 -1.22
C TYR A 117 13.43 20.80 -1.62
N PHE A 118 14.38 21.52 -2.22
CA PHE A 118 14.14 22.84 -2.80
C PHE A 118 14.07 22.72 -4.33
N THR A 119 12.97 23.17 -4.92
CA THR A 119 12.85 23.32 -6.37
C THR A 119 13.54 24.61 -6.78
N MET A 120 14.44 24.56 -7.77
CA MET A 120 14.93 25.80 -8.38
C MET A 120 13.81 26.45 -9.18
N GLU A 121 13.50 27.71 -8.89
CA GLU A 121 12.62 28.53 -9.72
C GLU A 121 13.37 28.92 -11.00
N ASN A 122 13.34 28.05 -12.02
CA ASN A 122 13.88 28.34 -13.35
C ASN A 122 12.91 29.16 -14.21
N THR A 123 12.15 30.07 -13.60
CA THR A 123 11.36 31.04 -14.35
C THR A 123 12.30 32.19 -14.70
N LEU A 124 12.70 32.28 -15.97
CA LEU A 124 12.98 33.59 -16.54
C LEU A 124 11.70 34.43 -16.36
N PRO A 125 11.77 35.70 -15.92
CA PRO A 125 10.59 36.55 -16.00
C PRO A 125 10.18 36.61 -17.47
N LEU A 126 9.06 35.98 -17.81
CA LEU A 126 8.43 36.14 -19.12
C LEU A 126 8.12 37.63 -19.25
N THR A 127 8.97 38.35 -19.97
CA THR A 127 8.72 39.75 -20.26
C THR A 127 7.62 39.79 -21.32
N ALA A 128 6.77 40.82 -21.30
CA ALA A 128 5.67 40.94 -22.26
C ALA A 128 6.13 40.85 -23.74
N LEU A 129 7.41 41.14 -23.99
CA LEU A 129 8.05 41.04 -25.30
C LEU A 129 8.17 39.59 -25.83
N ASP A 130 8.19 38.58 -24.97
CA ASP A 130 8.33 37.17 -25.35
C ASP A 130 6.98 36.53 -25.74
N MET A 131 5.85 37.22 -25.48
CA MET A 131 4.49 36.70 -25.67
C MET A 131 3.84 37.13 -26.99
N ASP A 132 4.47 38.04 -27.75
CA ASP A 132 3.93 38.67 -28.96
C ASP A 132 4.55 38.14 -30.28
N ALA A 133 5.14 36.94 -30.28
CA ALA A 133 5.77 36.31 -31.47
C ALA A 133 4.97 35.13 -32.04
#